data_AF-I4AWS3-F1
#
_entry.id   AF-I4AWS3-F1
#
_cell.length_a   1.000
_cell.length_b   1.000
_cell.length_c   1.000
_cell.angle_alpha   90.00
_cell.angle_beta   90.00
_cell.angle_gamma   90.00
#
_symmetry.space_group_name_H-M   'P 1'
#
loop_
_entity.id
_entity.type
_entity.pdbx_description
1 polymer ?
#
loop_
_entity_poly.entity_id
_entity_poly.type
_entity_poly.pdbx_seq_one_letter_code
_entity_poly.pdbx_strand_id
1 'polypeptide(L)'
;MEAKVILIIVTTGLIWLIQLSSVEATQWHSKQLLPYFRRIKLDKTKNSVYQHTVKDAIRMHLRIPLMQKALCLPKGTKVSKHLQYADVSFALIILKSHCFHCVLQLSSDCLNRMVDKARQHENKFYARFTYACKTHAEYSSDCMESGRPMYYRNLRNLVKQTEKCWKL
;
A
#
# COMPACT_ATOMS: atom_id res chain seq x y z
N MET A 1 37.06 -28.82 14.61
CA MET A 1 36.20 -27.62 14.48
C MET A 1 35.85 -27.18 15.90
N GLU A 2 36.31 -25.99 16.30
CA GLU A 2 36.06 -25.43 17.63
C GLU A 2 34.54 -25.30 17.89
N ALA A 3 34.06 -25.71 19.06
CA ALA A 3 32.63 -25.67 19.43
C ALA A 3 31.99 -24.27 19.24
N LYS A 4 32.81 -23.21 19.31
CA LYS A 4 32.42 -21.82 19.06
C LYS A 4 31.98 -21.59 17.61
N VAL A 5 32.59 -22.26 16.63
CA VAL A 5 32.24 -22.13 15.20
C VAL A 5 30.87 -22.75 14.93
N ILE A 6 30.55 -23.87 15.58
CA ILE A 6 29.26 -24.56 15.45
C ILE A 6 28.13 -23.67 15.99
N LEU A 7 28.32 -23.03 17.14
CA LEU A 7 27.35 -22.10 17.73
C LEU A 7 27.05 -20.89 16.83
N ILE A 8 28.07 -20.34 16.15
CA ILE A 8 27.89 -19.20 15.24
C ILE A 8 27.10 -19.61 13.99
N ILE A 9 27.36 -20.78 13.42
CA ILE A 9 26.64 -21.27 12.23
C ILE A 9 25.16 -21.54 12.56
N VAL A 10 24.88 -22.17 13.70
CA VAL A 10 23.51 -22.46 14.14
C VAL A 10 22.71 -21.18 14.41
N THR A 11 23.30 -20.20 15.08
CA THR A 11 22.63 -18.92 15.37
C THR A 11 22.37 -18.10 14.11
N THR A 12 23.33 -18.06 13.18
CA THR A 12 23.17 -17.39 11.89
C THR A 12 22.09 -18.07 11.04
N GLY A 13 22.08 -19.41 10.98
CA GLY A 13 21.04 -20.18 10.30
C GLY A 13 19.64 -19.93 10.86
N LEU A 14 19.51 -19.84 12.19
CA LEU A 14 18.24 -19.50 12.84
C LEU A 14 17.75 -18.10 12.47
N ILE A 15 18.64 -17.11 12.47
CA ILE A 15 18.31 -15.73 12.10
C ILE A 15 17.80 -15.69 10.64
N TRP A 16 18.45 -16.40 9.73
CA TRP A 16 18.02 -16.49 8.33
C TRP A 16 16.63 -17.12 8.17
N LEU A 17 16.32 -18.18 8.91
CA LEU A 17 14.99 -18.81 8.91
C LEU A 17 13.89 -17.89 9.43
N ILE A 18 14.18 -17.09 10.46
CA ILE A 18 13.24 -16.12 11.02
C ILE A 18 12.98 -14.98 10.02
N GLN A 19 14.02 -14.47 9.34
CA GLN A 19 13.83 -13.43 8.32
C GLN A 19 12.98 -13.95 7.15
N LEU A 20 13.19 -15.19 6.69
CA LEU A 20 12.44 -15.76 5.57
C LEU A 20 10.93 -15.86 5.84
N SER A 21 10.56 -16.34 7.04
CA SER A 21 9.14 -16.47 7.43
C SER A 21 8.42 -15.12 7.57
N SER A 22 9.13 -14.07 7.97
CA SER A 22 8.58 -12.71 8.07
C SER A 22 8.22 -12.09 6.71
N VAL A 23 8.97 -12.43 5.66
CA VAL A 23 8.75 -11.92 4.29
C VAL A 23 7.47 -12.52 3.68
N GLU A 24 7.18 -13.79 3.96
CA GLU A 24 6.00 -14.48 3.41
C GLU A 24 4.68 -13.95 3.99
N ALA A 25 4.60 -13.74 5.31
CA ALA A 25 3.41 -13.18 5.97
C ALA A 25 3.07 -11.77 5.43
N THR A 26 4.12 -10.97 5.22
CA THR A 26 4.05 -9.61 4.68
C THR A 26 3.49 -9.59 3.25
N GLN A 27 3.79 -10.62 2.44
CA GLN A 27 3.31 -10.71 1.06
C GLN A 27 1.81 -11.08 0.96
N TRP A 28 1.26 -11.87 1.90
CA TRP A 28 -0.13 -12.33 1.82
C TRP A 28 -1.14 -11.18 1.91
N HIS A 29 -0.90 -10.20 2.78
CA HIS A 29 -1.74 -9.00 2.91
C HIS A 29 -1.74 -8.14 1.64
N SER A 30 -0.57 -8.00 0.99
CA SER A 30 -0.46 -7.27 -0.27
C SER A 30 -1.22 -7.96 -1.41
N LYS A 31 -1.27 -9.30 -1.41
CA LYS A 31 -1.98 -10.10 -2.41
C LYS A 31 -3.50 -9.88 -2.34
N GLN A 32 -4.07 -9.65 -1.16
CA GLN A 32 -5.50 -9.37 -1.02
C GLN A 32 -5.95 -8.01 -1.57
N LEU A 33 -5.06 -7.01 -1.52
CA LEU A 33 -5.32 -5.67 -2.07
C LEU A 33 -5.18 -5.61 -3.60
N LEU A 34 -4.32 -6.46 -4.16
CA LEU A 34 -4.03 -6.56 -5.58
C LEU A 34 -5.26 -6.66 -6.51
N PRO A 35 -6.27 -7.52 -6.25
CA PRO A 35 -7.46 -7.62 -7.11
C PRO A 35 -8.25 -6.31 -7.16
N TYR A 36 -8.31 -5.53 -6.09
CA TYR A 36 -9.05 -4.26 -6.08
C TYR A 36 -8.36 -3.20 -6.95
N PHE A 37 -7.03 -3.10 -6.88
CA PHE A 37 -6.28 -2.23 -7.78
C PHE A 37 -6.42 -2.62 -9.25
N ARG A 38 -6.57 -3.92 -9.57
CA ARG A 38 -6.86 -4.37 -10.94
C ARG A 38 -8.25 -3.96 -11.43
N ARG A 39 -9.21 -3.68 -10.54
CA ARG A 39 -10.56 -3.22 -10.93
C ARG A 39 -10.58 -1.77 -11.39
N ILE A 40 -9.54 -0.98 -11.07
CA ILE A 40 -9.38 0.37 -11.59
C ILE A 40 -8.95 0.26 -13.07
N LYS A 41 -9.93 0.01 -13.95
CA LYS A 41 -9.74 -0.04 -15.40
C LYS A 41 -9.79 1.39 -15.94
N LEU A 42 -8.65 1.87 -16.41
CA LEU A 42 -8.60 3.06 -17.25
C LEU A 42 -9.23 2.73 -18.61
N ASP A 43 -9.95 3.69 -19.16
CA ASP A 43 -10.52 3.56 -20.49
C ASP A 43 -9.42 3.57 -21.56
N LYS A 44 -9.38 2.49 -22.36
CA LYS A 44 -8.39 2.31 -23.42
C LYS A 44 -8.59 3.25 -24.60
N THR A 45 -9.77 3.85 -24.73
CA THR A 45 -10.09 4.80 -25.83
C THR A 45 -9.40 6.15 -25.67
N LYS A 46 -8.87 6.46 -24.48
CA LYS A 46 -8.18 7.72 -24.19
C LYS A 46 -6.74 7.71 -24.75
N ASN A 47 -6.16 8.89 -24.94
CA ASN A 47 -4.78 9.04 -25.40
C ASN A 47 -3.75 8.30 -24.49
N SER A 48 -2.73 7.71 -25.11
CA SER A 48 -1.68 6.95 -24.43
C SER A 48 -0.88 7.77 -23.40
N VAL A 49 -0.59 9.03 -23.67
CA VAL A 49 0.12 9.95 -22.75
C VAL A 49 -0.71 10.23 -21.50
N TYR A 50 -2.01 10.46 -21.69
CA TYR A 50 -2.96 10.61 -20.58
C TYR A 50 -3.02 9.31 -19.76
N GLN A 51 -3.16 8.16 -20.43
CA GLN A 51 -3.23 6.86 -19.77
C GLN A 51 -1.98 6.57 -18.94
N HIS A 52 -0.79 6.86 -19.49
CA HIS A 52 0.48 6.66 -18.80
C HIS A 52 0.54 7.54 -17.54
N THR A 53 0.23 8.83 -17.67
CA THR A 53 0.24 9.80 -16.57
C THR A 53 -0.70 9.39 -15.43
N VAL A 54 -1.93 8.99 -15.76
CA VAL A 54 -2.92 8.57 -14.76
C VAL A 54 -2.52 7.25 -14.11
N LYS A 55 -2.00 6.30 -14.88
CA LYS A 55 -1.53 5.01 -14.38
C LYS A 55 -0.38 5.20 -13.38
N ASP A 56 0.57 6.06 -13.70
CA ASP A 56 1.71 6.38 -12.83
C ASP A 56 1.26 7.11 -11.56
N ALA A 57 0.35 8.06 -11.69
CA ALA A 57 -0.23 8.78 -10.55
C ALA A 57 -0.93 7.84 -9.57
N ILE A 58 -1.76 6.91 -10.08
CA ILE A 58 -2.43 5.89 -9.26
C ILE A 58 -1.39 4.97 -8.62
N ARG A 59 -0.36 4.57 -9.37
CA ARG A 59 0.71 3.72 -8.83
C ARG A 59 1.46 4.41 -7.69
N MET A 60 1.91 5.65 -7.89
CA MET A 60 2.74 6.38 -6.94
C MET A 60 1.98 6.94 -5.75
N HIS A 61 0.76 7.46 -5.95
CA HIS A 61 0.03 8.18 -4.91
C HIS A 61 -1.11 7.42 -4.27
N LEU A 62 -1.50 6.26 -4.81
CA LEU A 62 -2.56 5.42 -4.25
C LEU A 62 -2.02 4.03 -3.88
N ARG A 63 -1.48 3.29 -4.87
CA ARG A 63 -1.07 1.90 -4.69
C ARG A 63 0.14 1.74 -3.78
N ILE A 64 1.25 2.42 -4.06
CA ILE A 64 2.49 2.28 -3.27
C ILE A 64 2.26 2.66 -1.80
N PRO A 65 1.64 3.82 -1.48
CA PRO A 65 1.41 4.21 -0.09
C PRO A 65 0.49 3.25 0.67
N LEU A 66 -0.58 2.76 0.03
CA LEU A 66 -1.47 1.77 0.63
C LEU A 66 -0.78 0.42 0.83
N MET A 67 0.06 0.00 -0.12
CA MET A 67 0.85 -1.22 0.04
C MET A 67 1.86 -1.06 1.16
N GLN A 68 2.68 0.00 1.16
CA GLN A 68 3.65 0.28 2.22
C GLN A 68 3.01 0.28 3.60
N LYS A 69 1.88 0.98 3.76
CA LYS A 69 1.19 1.01 5.04
C LYS A 69 0.56 -0.34 5.41
N ALA A 70 0.06 -1.11 4.43
CA ALA A 70 -0.41 -2.47 4.69
C ALA A 70 0.71 -3.41 5.16
N LEU A 71 1.96 -3.17 4.72
CA LEU A 71 3.15 -3.91 5.16
C LEU A 71 3.64 -3.45 6.55
N CYS A 72 3.33 -2.20 6.95
CA CYS A 72 3.85 -1.56 8.17
C CYS A 72 2.84 -1.41 9.32
N LEU A 73 1.65 -2.04 9.27
CA LEU A 73 0.67 -1.96 10.37
C LEU A 73 1.09 -2.82 11.57
N PRO A 74 1.42 -2.24 12.74
CA PRO A 74 1.47 -2.99 14.00
C PRO A 74 0.04 -3.31 14.45
N LYS A 75 -0.17 -4.52 14.97
CA LYS A 75 -1.49 -4.99 15.43
C LYS A 75 -2.01 -4.13 16.59
N GLY A 76 -3.30 -3.76 16.55
CA GLY A 76 -4.00 -3.17 17.69
C GLY A 76 -4.09 -4.17 18.84
N THR A 77 -3.66 -3.70 20.01
CA THR A 77 -3.87 -4.34 21.29
C THR A 77 -5.35 -4.34 21.64
N LYS A 78 -5.99 -5.51 21.60
CA LYS A 78 -6.96 -5.81 22.66
C LYS A 78 -6.16 -6.33 23.84
N VAL A 79 -6.04 -5.47 24.85
CA VAL A 79 -5.45 -5.77 26.16
C VAL A 79 -6.11 -7.03 26.72
N SER A 80 -5.33 -8.09 26.94
CA SER A 80 -5.61 -9.06 28.00
C SER A 80 -4.32 -9.36 28.73
N LYS A 81 -4.39 -9.22 30.05
CA LYS A 81 -3.29 -9.16 31.00
C LYS A 81 -2.66 -10.55 31.18
N HIS A 82 -1.36 -10.65 30.93
CA HIS A 82 -0.32 -11.26 31.77
C HIS A 82 0.85 -11.64 30.86
N LEU A 83 1.95 -10.89 30.94
CA LEU A 83 3.26 -11.49 31.20
C LEU A 83 4.21 -10.37 31.61
N GLN A 84 4.77 -10.56 32.80
CA GLN A 84 5.65 -9.65 33.50
C GLN A 84 7.09 -10.14 33.25
N TYR A 85 8.01 -9.19 33.02
CA TYR A 85 9.48 -9.31 33.07
C TYR A 85 10.21 -10.19 32.02
N ALA A 86 10.97 -9.54 31.11
CA ALA A 86 12.39 -9.84 30.83
C ALA A 86 13.01 -8.82 29.84
N ASP A 87 14.16 -8.27 30.26
CA ASP A 87 15.27 -7.61 29.57
C ASP A 87 15.11 -6.82 28.25
N VAL A 88 15.61 -5.57 28.32
CA VAL A 88 15.52 -4.49 27.32
C VAL A 88 16.23 -4.80 25.98
N SER A 89 17.05 -5.86 25.90
CA SER A 89 17.70 -6.28 24.63
C SER A 89 16.95 -7.38 23.86
N PHE A 90 16.06 -8.14 24.50
CA PHE A 90 15.25 -9.18 23.84
C PHE A 90 13.93 -8.64 23.27
N ALA A 91 13.52 -7.45 23.70
CA ALA A 91 12.30 -6.79 23.24
C ALA A 91 12.31 -6.50 21.72
N LEU A 92 13.48 -6.18 21.13
CA LEU A 92 13.59 -5.87 19.70
C LEU A 92 13.46 -7.10 18.79
N ILE A 93 13.73 -8.30 19.33
CA ILE A 93 13.67 -9.58 18.60
C ILE A 93 12.29 -10.22 18.76
N ILE A 94 11.66 -10.13 19.93
CA ILE A 94 10.30 -10.67 20.14
C ILE A 94 9.21 -9.78 19.50
N LEU A 95 9.43 -8.48 19.32
CA LEU A 95 8.49 -7.60 18.60
C LEU A 95 8.31 -7.96 17.11
N LYS A 96 9.17 -8.79 16.52
CA LYS A 96 9.04 -9.26 15.11
C LYS A 96 8.48 -10.68 14.96
N SER A 97 8.43 -11.48 16.02
CA SER A 97 8.18 -12.94 15.91
C SER A 97 6.72 -13.37 16.04
N HIS A 98 5.79 -12.47 16.38
CA HIS A 98 4.35 -12.77 16.45
C HIS A 98 3.58 -12.39 15.18
N CYS A 99 4.14 -12.68 14.01
CA CYS A 99 3.53 -12.41 12.70
C CYS A 99 2.72 -13.60 12.14
N PHE A 100 2.48 -14.65 12.93
CA PHE A 100 1.93 -15.92 12.39
C PHE A 100 0.41 -16.02 12.32
N HIS A 101 -0.35 -15.00 12.74
CA HIS A 101 -1.80 -15.01 12.58
C HIS A 101 -2.38 -13.60 12.46
N CYS A 102 -1.91 -12.84 11.48
CA CYS A 102 -2.54 -11.57 11.09
C CYS A 102 -3.54 -11.86 9.97
N VAL A 103 -4.83 -11.68 10.21
CA VAL A 103 -5.81 -11.47 9.15
C VAL A 103 -6.15 -9.99 9.22
N LEU A 104 -5.59 -9.20 8.30
CA LEU A 104 -6.01 -7.83 8.10
C LEU A 104 -7.47 -7.90 7.65
N GLN A 105 -8.40 -7.63 8.57
CA GLN A 105 -9.84 -7.60 8.29
C GLN A 105 -10.17 -6.33 7.51
N LEU A 106 -9.78 -6.34 6.25
CA LEU A 106 -10.04 -5.27 5.32
C LEU A 106 -11.50 -5.36 4.87
N SER A 107 -12.31 -4.36 5.21
CA SER A 107 -13.70 -4.31 4.74
C SER A 107 -13.74 -4.21 3.22
N SER A 108 -14.33 -5.21 2.56
CA SER A 108 -14.54 -5.23 1.10
C SER A 108 -15.31 -4.01 0.63
N ASP A 109 -16.30 -3.55 1.41
CA ASP A 109 -17.12 -2.38 1.08
C ASP A 109 -16.30 -1.09 1.06
N CYS A 110 -15.37 -0.93 2.00
CA CYS A 110 -14.50 0.24 1.97
C CYS A 110 -13.55 0.18 0.76
N LEU A 111 -13.02 -0.99 0.41
CA LEU A 111 -12.15 -1.10 -0.75
C LEU A 111 -12.89 -0.87 -2.06
N ASN A 112 -14.13 -1.33 -2.17
CA ASN A 112 -14.98 -1.03 -3.31
C ASN A 112 -15.23 0.48 -3.41
N ARG A 113 -15.57 1.15 -2.31
CA ARG A 113 -15.72 2.62 -2.26
C ARG A 113 -14.43 3.36 -2.65
N MET A 114 -13.27 2.84 -2.27
CA MET A 114 -11.99 3.40 -2.70
C MET A 114 -11.82 3.31 -4.22
N VAL A 115 -12.10 2.14 -4.81
CA VAL A 115 -12.03 1.93 -6.27
C VAL A 115 -12.98 2.89 -7.00
N ASP A 116 -14.21 3.05 -6.50
CA ASP A 116 -15.20 3.95 -7.09
C ASP A 116 -14.76 5.42 -7.01
N LYS A 117 -14.25 5.85 -5.86
CA LYS A 117 -13.72 7.22 -5.68
C LYS A 117 -12.50 7.49 -6.56
N ALA A 118 -11.59 6.52 -6.69
CA ALA A 118 -10.45 6.65 -7.60
C ALA A 118 -10.92 6.88 -9.04
N ARG A 119 -11.92 6.11 -9.49
CA ARG A 119 -12.53 6.27 -10.81
C ARG A 119 -13.24 7.62 -10.97
N GLN A 120 -13.93 8.09 -9.94
CA GLN A 120 -14.58 9.40 -9.95
C GLN A 120 -13.55 10.54 -10.06
N HIS A 121 -12.43 10.44 -9.34
CA HIS A 121 -11.35 11.43 -9.45
C HIS A 121 -10.70 11.42 -10.82
N GLU A 122 -10.50 10.24 -11.43
CA GLU A 122 -10.05 10.12 -12.82
C GLU A 122 -11.02 10.82 -13.78
N ASN A 123 -12.32 10.56 -13.68
CA ASN A 123 -13.32 11.17 -14.56
C ASN A 123 -13.37 12.69 -14.42
N LYS A 124 -13.25 13.22 -13.19
CA LYS A 124 -13.16 14.66 -12.94
C LYS A 124 -11.88 15.26 -13.53
N PHE A 125 -10.75 14.56 -13.42
CA PHE A 125 -9.48 14.97 -14.01
C PHE A 125 -9.56 14.97 -15.54
N TYR A 126 -10.12 13.91 -16.14
CA TYR A 126 -10.35 13.82 -17.57
C TYR A 126 -11.25 14.93 -18.09
N ALA A 127 -12.37 15.22 -17.41
CA ALA A 127 -13.26 16.30 -17.81
C ALA A 127 -12.55 17.66 -17.78
N ARG A 128 -11.78 17.95 -16.73
CA ARG A 128 -10.98 19.19 -16.67
C ARG A 128 -9.93 19.24 -17.77
N PHE A 129 -9.28 18.12 -18.05
CA PHE A 129 -8.32 18.00 -19.15
C PHE A 129 -8.99 18.30 -20.50
N THR A 130 -10.13 17.68 -20.80
CA THR A 130 -10.83 17.90 -22.07
C THR A 130 -11.42 19.30 -22.20
N TYR A 131 -11.95 19.90 -21.12
CA TYR A 131 -12.49 21.26 -21.14
C TYR A 131 -11.40 22.33 -21.21
N ALA A 132 -10.31 22.19 -20.46
CA ALA A 132 -9.22 23.17 -20.43
C ALA A 132 -8.38 23.16 -21.73
N CYS A 133 -8.31 22.03 -22.44
CA CYS A 133 -7.52 21.92 -23.68
C CYS A 133 -8.31 22.11 -24.97
N LYS A 134 -9.58 22.54 -24.92
CA LYS A 134 -10.38 22.73 -26.15
C LYS A 134 -9.75 23.71 -27.14
N THR A 135 -8.89 24.62 -26.68
CA THR A 135 -8.27 25.70 -27.46
C THR A 135 -6.80 25.47 -27.79
N HIS A 136 -6.20 24.38 -27.30
CA HIS A 136 -4.80 24.04 -27.56
C HIS A 136 -4.73 22.84 -28.50
N ALA A 137 -3.60 22.67 -29.21
CA ALA A 137 -3.35 21.45 -29.98
C ALA A 137 -3.66 20.25 -29.08
N GLU A 138 -4.46 19.33 -29.61
CA GLU A 138 -4.85 18.08 -28.97
C GLU A 138 -3.63 17.54 -28.20
N TYR A 139 -3.74 17.46 -26.86
CA TYR A 139 -2.71 16.87 -25.99
C TYR A 139 -1.46 17.71 -25.65
N SER A 140 -1.54 19.04 -25.56
CA SER A 140 -0.49 19.84 -24.88
C SER A 140 -0.23 19.30 -23.46
N SER A 141 1.04 19.01 -23.15
CA SER A 141 1.51 18.63 -21.81
C SER A 141 1.12 19.67 -20.74
N ASP A 142 1.06 20.93 -21.13
CA ASP A 142 0.92 22.08 -20.23
C ASP A 142 -0.47 22.10 -19.59
N CYS A 143 -1.50 21.75 -20.36
CA CYS A 143 -2.82 21.52 -19.81
C CYS A 143 -2.85 20.44 -18.73
N MET A 144 -2.21 19.29 -18.98
CA MET A 144 -2.21 18.16 -18.04
C MET A 144 -1.52 18.56 -16.74
N GLU A 145 -0.48 19.36 -16.84
CA GLU A 145 0.26 19.86 -15.69
C GLU A 145 -0.59 20.75 -14.79
N SER A 146 -1.50 21.55 -15.34
CA SER A 146 -2.42 22.38 -14.53
C SER A 146 -3.36 21.56 -13.63
N GLY A 147 -3.85 20.41 -14.11
CA GLY A 147 -4.78 19.56 -13.38
C GLY A 147 -4.10 18.54 -12.44
N ARG A 148 -2.82 18.26 -12.68
CA ARG A 148 -2.03 17.22 -11.98
C ARG A 148 -1.96 17.43 -10.46
N PRO A 149 -1.69 18.64 -9.92
CA PRO A 149 -1.60 18.85 -8.47
C PRO A 149 -2.89 18.51 -7.73
N MET A 150 -4.03 18.90 -8.30
CA MET A 150 -5.35 18.61 -7.72
C MET A 150 -5.63 17.11 -7.75
N TYR A 151 -5.34 16.44 -8.87
CA TYR A 151 -5.52 15.00 -8.99
C TYR A 151 -4.67 14.24 -7.96
N TYR A 152 -3.39 14.62 -7.80
CA TYR A 152 -2.49 13.97 -6.85
C TYR A 152 -2.91 14.19 -5.39
N ARG A 153 -3.40 15.41 -5.07
CA ARG A 153 -3.97 15.71 -3.75
C ARG A 153 -5.19 14.84 -3.46
N ASN A 154 -6.08 14.66 -4.44
CA ASN A 154 -7.25 13.81 -4.31
C ASN A 154 -6.86 12.34 -4.06
N LEU A 155 -5.88 11.81 -4.79
CA LEU A 155 -5.38 10.44 -4.57
C LEU A 155 -4.78 10.28 -3.17
N ARG A 156 -3.95 11.22 -2.70
CA ARG A 156 -3.40 11.18 -1.33
C ARG A 156 -4.48 11.28 -0.25
N ASN A 157 -5.51 12.08 -0.47
CA ASN A 157 -6.64 12.16 0.45
C ASN A 157 -7.45 10.86 0.45
N LEU A 158 -7.60 10.22 -0.71
CA LEU A 158 -8.25 8.92 -0.84
C LEU A 158 -7.49 7.85 -0.05
N VAL A 159 -6.16 7.82 -0.13
CA VAL A 159 -5.31 6.96 0.72
C VAL A 159 -5.63 7.14 2.20
N LYS A 160 -5.62 8.38 2.70
CA LYS A 160 -5.96 8.69 4.11
C LYS A 160 -7.37 8.26 4.49
N GLN A 161 -8.33 8.35 3.58
CA GLN A 161 -9.70 7.89 3.83
C GLN A 161 -9.77 6.37 3.89
N THR A 162 -9.08 5.68 2.99
CA THR A 162 -9.02 4.21 2.96
C THR A 162 -8.29 3.64 4.18
N GLU A 163 -7.26 4.33 4.68
CA GLU A 163 -6.56 3.94 5.91
C GLU A 163 -7.50 3.91 7.13
N LYS A 164 -8.46 4.83 7.23
CA LYS A 164 -9.45 4.82 8.33
C LYS A 164 -10.33 3.59 8.35
N CYS A 165 -10.42 2.88 7.22
CA CYS A 165 -11.19 1.64 7.14
C CYS A 165 -10.42 0.41 7.64
N TRP A 166 -9.13 0.57 7.93
CA TRP A 166 -8.33 -0.49 8.50
C TRP A 166 -8.64 -0.52 10.00
N LYS A 167 -9.39 -1.54 10.43
CA LYS A 167 -9.61 -1.78 11.85
C LYS A 167 -8.30 -2.29 12.45
N LEU A 168 -7.66 -1.46 13.27
CA LEU A 168 -6.56 -1.85 14.16
C LEU A 168 -7.10 -2.66 15.34
#